data_AF-A0A9R1WXC1-F1
#
_entry.id   AF-A0A9R1WXC1-F1
#
_cell.length_a   1.000
_cell.length_b   1.000
_cell.length_c   1.000
_cell.angle_alpha   90.00
_cell.angle_beta   90.00
_cell.angle_gamma   90.00
#
_symmetry.space_group_name_H-M   'P 1'
#
loop_
_entity.id
_entity.type
_entity.pdbx_description
1 polymer ?
#
loop_
_entity_poly.entity_id
_entity_poly.type
_entity_poly.pdbx_seq_one_letter_code
_entity_poly.pdbx_strand_id
1 'polypeptide(L)'
;MGPGYEGIVSIFPCQKLHLQTTRSWDFIRFPIRIERSPVGESNSIIGVIDSGIWPDSESFSDEGLRPIPEKWKGECRGGTNFTCNRYL
;
A
#
# COMPACT_ATOMS: atom_id res chain seq x y z
N MET A 1 -28.02 22.06 -16.13
CA MET A 1 -28.34 20.96 -15.21
C MET A 1 -29.22 19.99 -15.97
N GLY A 2 -28.70 18.80 -16.30
CA GLY A 2 -29.48 17.76 -17.01
C GLY A 2 -30.54 17.11 -16.10
N PRO A 3 -31.49 16.34 -16.66
CA PRO A 3 -32.51 15.66 -15.88
C PRO A 3 -31.84 14.71 -14.86
N GLY A 4 -32.27 14.80 -13.60
CA GLY A 4 -31.78 13.92 -12.54
C GLY A 4 -32.25 12.48 -12.77
N TYR A 5 -31.32 11.53 -12.65
CA TYR A 5 -31.65 10.11 -12.68
C TYR A 5 -32.15 9.67 -11.29
N GLU A 6 -33.25 8.92 -11.25
CA GLU A 6 -33.80 8.37 -10.02
C GLU A 6 -32.76 7.50 -9.30
N GLY A 7 -32.55 7.73 -8.00
CA GLY A 7 -31.57 7.02 -7.19
C GLY A 7 -30.15 7.60 -7.16
N ILE A 8 -29.84 8.65 -7.93
CA ILE A 8 -28.53 9.30 -7.88
C ILE A 8 -28.55 10.47 -6.88
N VAL A 9 -27.77 10.34 -5.80
CA VAL A 9 -27.66 11.37 -4.74
C VAL A 9 -26.66 12.47 -5.12
N SER A 10 -25.56 12.15 -5.78
CA SER A 10 -24.56 13.14 -6.23
C SER A 10 -23.67 12.59 -7.35
N ILE A 11 -23.11 13.50 -8.15
CA ILE A 11 -22.15 13.19 -9.22
C ILE A 11 -20.96 14.14 -9.05
N PHE A 12 -19.76 13.58 -9.01
CA PHE A 12 -18.51 14.35 -8.98
C PHE A 12 -17.69 14.06 -10.23
N PRO A 13 -17.07 15.08 -10.86
CA PRO A 13 -16.20 14.86 -11.99
C PRO A 13 -14.95 14.08 -11.57
N CYS A 14 -14.50 13.16 -12.43
CA CYS A 14 -13.23 12.48 -12.25
C CYS A 14 -12.08 13.51 -12.31
N GLN A 15 -11.18 13.47 -11.33
CA GLN A 15 -10.02 14.36 -11.27
C GLN A 15 -8.73 13.56 -11.41
N LYS A 16 -7.77 14.12 -12.15
CA LYS A 16 -6.40 13.59 -12.20
C LYS A 16 -5.63 14.09 -10.99
N LEU A 17 -5.06 13.16 -10.23
CA LEU A 17 -4.16 13.46 -9.12
C LEU A 17 -2.70 13.39 -9.61
N HIS A 18 -1.83 14.18 -9.00
CA HIS A 18 -0.39 14.16 -9.27
C HIS A 18 0.34 13.48 -8.12
N LEU A 19 1.36 12.69 -8.44
CA LEU A 19 2.20 12.04 -7.43
C LEU A 19 2.92 13.10 -6.59
N GLN A 20 2.83 12.95 -5.27
CA GLN A 20 3.53 13.81 -4.32
C GLN A 20 4.53 12.94 -3.54
N THR A 21 5.74 12.77 -4.07
CA THR A 21 6.82 12.04 -3.37
C THR A 21 7.90 13.01 -2.93
N THR A 22 8.21 13.03 -1.63
CA THR A 22 9.40 13.71 -1.10
C THR A 22 10.21 12.73 -0.23
N ARG A 23 11.52 12.95 -0.14
CA ARG A 23 12.43 12.19 0.75
C ARG A 23 12.25 12.72 2.18
N SER A 24 11.80 11.88 3.11
CA SER A 24 11.20 12.35 4.37
C SER A 24 11.96 12.02 5.66
N TRP A 25 12.67 10.89 5.75
CA TRP A 25 13.15 10.37 7.04
C TRP A 25 14.16 11.30 7.76
N ASP A 26 15.15 11.84 7.05
CA ASP A 26 16.11 12.81 7.60
C ASP A 26 15.42 14.14 7.94
N PHE A 27 14.45 14.55 7.12
CA PHE A 27 13.69 15.79 7.31
C PHE A 27 12.87 15.75 8.61
N ILE A 28 12.24 14.62 8.92
CA ILE A 28 11.48 14.43 10.16
C ILE A 28 12.34 13.97 11.35
N ARG A 29 13.68 13.88 11.17
CA ARG A 29 14.65 13.47 12.19
C ARG A 29 14.35 12.09 12.81
N PHE A 30 13.99 11.12 11.98
CA PHE A 30 13.70 9.77 12.43
C PHE A 30 14.97 8.88 12.40
N PRO A 31 15.56 8.52 13.55
CA PRO A 31 16.80 7.76 13.58
C PRO A 31 16.59 6.29 13.16
N ILE A 32 17.63 5.67 12.62
CA ILE A 32 17.62 4.26 12.20
C ILE A 32 17.31 3.33 13.39
N ARG A 33 17.84 3.66 14.58
CA ARG A 33 17.63 2.89 15.81
C ARG A 33 16.56 3.57 16.65
N ILE A 34 15.42 2.90 16.79
CA ILE A 34 14.31 3.29 17.65
C ILE A 34 13.73 2.03 18.29
N GLU A 35 13.08 2.16 19.43
CA GLU A 35 12.30 1.06 19.99
C GLU A 35 11.15 0.72 19.03
N ARG A 36 10.99 -0.57 18.77
CA ARG A 36 10.03 -1.12 17.81
C ARG A 36 9.09 -2.07 18.53
N SER A 37 7.92 -2.29 17.94
CA SER A 37 6.99 -3.34 18.37
C SER A 37 6.95 -4.42 17.29
N PRO A 38 7.82 -5.45 17.36
CA PRO A 38 7.91 -6.44 16.29
C PRO A 38 6.59 -7.17 16.05
N VAL A 39 5.80 -7.41 17.10
CA VAL A 39 4.49 -8.07 17.00
C VAL A 39 3.46 -7.16 16.34
N GLY A 40 3.42 -5.88 16.71
CA GLY A 40 2.48 -4.92 16.14
C GLY A 40 2.80 -4.61 14.67
N GLU A 41 4.07 -4.36 14.37
CA GLU A 41 4.53 -4.02 13.01
C GLU A 41 4.34 -5.20 12.04
N SER A 42 4.72 -6.43 12.42
CA SER A 42 4.54 -7.61 11.55
C SER A 42 3.10 -8.02 11.31
N ASN A 43 2.15 -7.58 12.14
CA ASN A 43 0.72 -7.86 11.99
C ASN A 43 -0.06 -6.67 11.41
N SER A 44 0.62 -5.61 11.00
CA SER A 44 0.02 -4.43 10.37
C SER A 44 0.10 -4.54 8.85
N ILE A 45 -0.97 -4.18 8.15
CA ILE A 45 -1.05 -4.24 6.69
C ILE A 45 -1.29 -2.82 6.18
N ILE A 46 -0.39 -2.32 5.33
CA ILE A 46 -0.43 -0.96 4.80
C ILE A 46 -0.89 -1.04 3.33
N GLY A 47 -2.09 -0.55 3.04
CA GLY A 47 -2.59 -0.44 1.67
C GLY A 47 -2.02 0.79 0.97
N VAL A 48 -1.43 0.60 -0.20
CA VAL A 48 -0.86 1.68 -1.03
C VAL A 48 -1.65 1.78 -2.33
N ILE A 49 -2.25 2.94 -2.59
CA ILE A 49 -2.93 3.25 -3.84
C ILE A 49 -1.99 4.11 -4.67
N ASP A 50 -1.28 3.50 -5.62
CA ASP A 50 -0.28 4.16 -6.45
C ASP A 50 -0.28 3.56 -7.87
N SER A 51 0.75 3.88 -8.65
CA SER A 51 1.03 3.42 -10.01
C SER A 51 1.43 1.95 -10.12
N GLY A 52 1.55 1.23 -9.00
CA GLY A 52 1.91 -0.18 -8.94
C GLY A 52 3.17 -0.40 -8.12
N ILE A 53 3.86 -1.49 -8.39
CA ILE A 53 5.04 -1.91 -7.63
C ILE A 53 6.02 -2.69 -8.50
N TRP A 54 7.31 -2.61 -8.17
CA TRP A 54 8.36 -3.46 -8.73
C TRP A 54 8.68 -4.60 -7.75
N PRO A 55 8.10 -5.81 -7.93
CA PRO A 55 8.17 -6.88 -6.92
C PRO A 55 9.59 -7.42 -6.70
N ASP A 56 10.47 -7.34 -7.70
CA ASP A 56 11.84 -7.86 -7.62
C ASP A 56 12.82 -6.93 -6.89
N SER A 57 12.34 -5.83 -6.28
CA SER A 57 13.19 -4.94 -5.49
C SER A 57 13.61 -5.58 -4.17
N GLU A 58 14.88 -5.46 -3.79
CA GLU A 58 15.39 -5.91 -2.48
C GLU A 58 14.63 -5.31 -1.29
N SER A 59 14.01 -4.13 -1.49
CA SER A 59 13.18 -3.48 -0.46
C SER A 59 11.93 -4.30 -0.06
N PHE A 60 11.54 -5.27 -0.89
CA PHE A 60 10.37 -6.12 -0.72
C PHE A 60 10.74 -7.60 -0.48
N SER A 61 11.97 -7.87 -0.04
CA SER A 61 12.38 -9.20 0.39
C SER A 61 11.55 -9.66 1.59
N ASP A 62 11.14 -10.93 1.58
CA ASP A 62 10.39 -11.55 2.66
C ASP A 62 11.28 -12.32 3.66
N GLU A 63 12.59 -12.23 3.51
CA GLU A 63 13.56 -12.89 4.37
C GLU A 63 13.43 -12.42 5.83
N GLY A 64 13.33 -13.37 6.76
CA GLY A 64 13.15 -13.08 8.18
C GLY A 64 11.75 -12.60 8.58
N LEU A 65 10.79 -12.49 7.64
CA LEU A 65 9.41 -12.13 7.96
C LEU A 65 8.61 -13.30 8.53
N ARG A 66 7.69 -12.95 9.43
CA ARG A 66 6.70 -13.88 10.00
C ARG A 66 5.66 -14.29 8.95
N PRO A 67 4.83 -15.33 9.23
CA PRO A 67 3.73 -15.69 8.36
C PRO A 67 2.74 -14.54 8.14
N ILE A 68 2.02 -14.60 7.02
CA ILE A 68 0.97 -13.64 6.67
C ILE A 68 -0.10 -13.65 7.79
N PRO A 69 -0.55 -12.49 8.30
CA PRO A 69 -1.57 -12.44 9.33
C PRO A 69 -2.87 -13.12 8.89
N GLU A 70 -3.46 -13.98 9.74
CA GLU A 70 -4.69 -14.74 9.43
C GLU A 70 -5.90 -13.86 9.06
N LYS A 71 -5.89 -12.60 9.50
CA LYS A 71 -6.91 -11.61 9.16
C LYS A 71 -6.84 -11.12 7.71
N TRP A 72 -5.72 -11.35 7.00
CA TRP A 72 -5.57 -10.95 5.62
C TRP A 72 -6.43 -11.80 4.71
N LYS A 73 -7.26 -11.14 3.91
CA LYS A 73 -8.18 -11.77 2.93
C LYS A 73 -8.00 -11.19 1.53
N GLY A 74 -6.92 -10.44 1.32
CA GLY A 74 -6.59 -9.91 0.01
C GLY A 74 -6.10 -11.02 -0.91
N GLU A 75 -6.00 -10.69 -2.18
CA GLU A 75 -5.65 -11.63 -3.24
C GLU A 75 -4.50 -11.07 -4.06
N CYS A 76 -3.62 -11.96 -4.51
CA CYS A 76 -2.54 -11.59 -5.41
C CYS A 76 -3.06 -11.59 -6.85
N ARG A 77 -3.70 -10.48 -7.27
CA ARG A 77 -4.13 -10.27 -8.67
C ARG A 77 -3.10 -9.51 -9.48
N GLY A 78 -1.89 -10.07 -9.54
CA GLY A 78 -0.84 -9.56 -10.38
C GLY A 78 -1.07 -9.81 -11.87
N GLY A 79 -0.40 -9.02 -12.72
CA GLY A 79 -0.32 -9.28 -14.16
C GLY A 79 0.61 -10.45 -14.50
N THR A 80 1.03 -10.55 -15.76
CA THR A 80 2.02 -11.56 -16.20
C THR A 80 3.34 -11.39 -15.43
N ASN A 81 3.90 -12.49 -14.93
CA ASN A 81 5.14 -12.54 -14.15
C ASN A 81 5.12 -11.77 -12.82
N PHE A 82 3.95 -11.66 -12.19
CA PHE A 82 3.83 -11.07 -10.86
C PHE A 82 3.53 -12.15 -9.82
N THR A 83 4.31 -12.18 -8.74
CA THR A 83 4.12 -13.13 -7.62
C THR A 83 4.22 -12.37 -6.31
N CYS A 84 3.21 -12.53 -5.46
CA CYS A 84 3.21 -12.00 -4.10
C CYS A 84 4.03 -12.90 -3.18
N ASN A 85 4.56 -12.32 -2.10
CA ASN A 85 5.37 -13.04 -1.10
C ASN A 85 4.81 -12.73 0.30
N ARG A 86 5.59 -12.85 1.39
CA ARG A 86 5.08 -12.46 2.73
C ARG A 86 5.18 -10.96 3.01
N TYR A 87 5.93 -10.22 2.20
CA TYR A 87 6.02 -8.76 2.26
C TYR A 87 4.89 -8.10 1.44
N LEU A 88 4.72 -8.54 0.19
CA LEU A 88 3.75 -8.07 -0.80
C LEU A 88 2.47 -8.91 -0.78
#